data_AF-A0AAN8M5U8-F1
#
_entry.id   AF-A0AAN8M5U8-F1
#
_cell.length_a   1.000
_cell.length_b   1.000
_cell.length_c   1.000
_cell.angle_alpha   90.00
_cell.angle_beta   90.00
_cell.angle_gamma   90.00
#
_symmetry.space_group_name_H-M   'P 1'
#
loop_
_entity.id
_entity.type
_entity.pdbx_description
1 polymer ?
#
loop_
_entity_poly.entity_id
_entity_poly.type
_entity_poly.pdbx_seq_one_letter_code
_entity_poly.pdbx_strand_id
1 'polypeptide(L)'
;MCVGGPVTGHIGRVFGPHTLDYVVNLCWHRYDYLVRLPDWLLLNILSFLEWTEIKNISQTCKRLQQLCCSEVFWERGTAGARYGQSEVTMEGVSRSLQRRLVVFHRRQVLSRLAQQQHSKRKNSIWHL
;
A
#
# COMPACT_ATOMS: atom_id res chain seq x y z
N MET A 1 21.00 16.67 27.73
CA MET A 1 19.58 17.06 27.78
C MET A 1 19.53 18.58 27.78
N CYS A 2 19.29 19.21 26.63
CA CYS A 2 19.19 20.67 26.57
C CYS A 2 17.75 21.07 26.84
N VAL A 3 17.52 21.60 28.04
CA VAL A 3 16.29 22.25 28.45
C VAL A 3 16.27 23.61 27.77
N GLY A 4 15.51 23.75 26.69
CA GLY A 4 15.36 25.01 25.96
C GLY A 4 14.12 25.75 26.46
N GLY A 5 14.31 26.95 27.00
CA GLY A 5 13.22 27.87 27.36
C GLY A 5 12.32 28.24 26.17
N PRO A 6 11.28 29.07 26.39
CA PRO A 6 10.20 29.26 25.42
C PRO A 6 10.73 29.87 24.12
N VAL A 7 10.92 29.01 23.11
CA VAL A 7 11.14 29.36 21.69
C VAL A 7 9.95 30.12 21.07
N THR A 8 8.96 30.51 21.88
CA THR A 8 7.61 30.91 21.47
C THR A 8 7.42 32.42 21.30
N GLY A 9 8.32 33.28 21.80
CA GLY A 9 8.09 34.73 21.84
C GLY A 9 8.23 35.47 20.49
N HIS A 10 9.35 35.32 19.81
CA HIS A 10 9.64 36.05 18.56
C HIS A 10 9.38 35.22 17.31
N ILE A 11 9.78 33.94 17.34
CA ILE A 11 9.62 33.02 16.21
C ILE A 11 8.14 32.66 16.01
N GLY A 12 7.40 32.41 17.11
CA GLY A 12 5.95 32.20 17.07
C GLY A 12 5.17 33.40 16.53
N ARG A 13 5.65 34.63 16.74
CA ARG A 13 5.01 35.86 16.24
C ARG A 13 5.18 36.06 14.73
N VAL A 14 6.30 35.62 14.15
CA VAL A 14 6.59 35.75 12.71
C VAL A 14 5.96 34.62 11.90
N PHE A 15 6.07 33.37 12.37
CA PHE A 15 5.61 32.19 11.63
C PHE A 15 4.17 31.78 11.98
N GLY A 16 3.62 32.27 13.08
CA GLY A 16 2.34 31.86 13.62
C GLY A 16 2.41 30.51 14.35
N PRO A 17 1.46 30.24 15.27
CA PRO A 17 1.51 29.07 16.16
C PRO A 17 1.45 27.74 15.38
N HIS A 18 0.63 27.65 14.33
CA HIS A 18 0.47 26.44 13.52
C HIS A 18 1.76 26.03 12.78
N THR A 19 2.49 27.00 12.24
CA THR A 19 3.76 26.75 11.54
C THR A 19 4.85 26.32 12.52
N LEU A 20 4.88 26.95 13.71
CA LEU A 20 5.84 26.58 14.75
C LEU A 20 5.59 25.13 15.22
N ASP A 21 4.34 24.79 15.50
CA ASP A 21 3.95 23.42 15.86
C ASP A 21 4.27 22.42 14.76
N TYR A 22 4.05 22.78 13.49
CA TYR A 22 4.45 21.95 12.35
C TYR A 22 5.95 21.68 12.35
N VAL A 23 6.79 22.71 12.50
CA VAL A 23 8.26 22.57 12.46
C VAL A 23 8.76 21.76 13.66
N VAL A 24 8.21 22.01 14.85
CA VAL A 24 8.55 21.26 16.06
C VAL A 24 8.19 19.78 15.91
N ASN A 25 6.98 19.47 15.42
CA ASN A 25 6.56 18.09 15.16
C ASN A 25 7.42 17.40 14.09
N LEU A 26 7.86 18.14 13.06
CA LEU A 26 8.79 17.65 12.06
C LEU A 26 10.15 17.29 12.69
N CYS A 27 10.72 18.18 13.51
CA CYS A 27 11.98 17.94 14.22
C CYS A 27 11.90 16.77 15.22
N TRP A 28 10.74 16.55 15.83
CA TRP A 28 10.49 15.43 16.74
C TRP A 28 10.09 14.13 16.04
N HIS A 29 10.14 14.07 14.71
CA HIS A 29 9.74 12.91 13.92
C HIS A 29 8.27 12.49 14.14
N ARG A 30 7.45 13.39 14.70
CA ARG A 30 6.02 13.19 14.98
C ARG A 30 5.21 13.72 13.81
N TYR A 31 5.46 13.15 12.64
CA TYR A 31 4.96 13.70 11.41
C TYR A 31 4.55 12.62 10.41
N ASP A 32 3.37 12.78 9.80
CA ASP A 32 2.79 11.77 8.91
C ASP A 32 3.39 11.84 7.50
N TYR A 33 4.59 11.27 7.34
CA TYR A 33 5.31 11.29 6.07
C TYR A 33 4.55 10.58 4.95
N LEU A 34 3.99 9.40 5.23
CA LEU A 34 3.28 8.60 4.23
C LEU A 34 2.12 9.37 3.60
N VAL A 35 1.31 10.06 4.39
CA VAL A 35 0.12 10.79 3.92
C VAL A 35 0.46 12.04 3.11
N ARG A 36 1.74 12.37 2.94
CA ARG A 36 2.20 13.52 2.12
C ARG A 36 3.00 13.12 0.89
N LEU A 37 3.43 11.86 0.80
CA LEU A 37 4.08 11.35 -0.40
C LEU A 37 3.10 11.41 -1.59
N PRO A 38 3.59 11.57 -2.82
CA PRO A 38 2.75 11.52 -4.01
C PRO A 38 2.23 10.09 -4.24
N ASP A 39 1.06 9.97 -4.87
CA ASP A 39 0.35 8.69 -5.04
C ASP A 39 1.20 7.63 -5.73
N TRP A 40 1.98 7.98 -6.75
CA TRP A 40 2.82 7.02 -7.47
C TRP A 40 3.89 6.37 -6.58
N LEU A 41 4.44 7.12 -5.62
CA LEU A 41 5.46 6.63 -4.69
C LEU A 41 4.81 5.82 -3.57
N LEU A 42 3.64 6.25 -3.08
CA LEU A 42 2.82 5.46 -2.15
C LEU A 42 2.46 4.11 -2.76
N LEU A 43 1.96 4.09 -4.00
CA LEU A 43 1.64 2.85 -4.71
C LEU A 43 2.87 1.94 -4.86
N ASN A 44 4.06 2.53 -5.08
CA ASN A 44 5.30 1.76 -5.13
C ASN A 44 5.63 1.15 -3.76
N ILE A 45 5.58 1.92 -2.68
CA ILE A 45 5.80 1.43 -1.30
C ILE A 45 4.81 0.32 -0.95
N LEU A 46 3.52 0.56 -1.19
CA LEU A 46 2.45 -0.42 -0.93
C LEU A 46 2.67 -1.73 -1.71
N SER A 47 3.27 -1.68 -2.91
CA SER A 47 3.54 -2.89 -3.71
C SER A 47 4.58 -3.85 -3.12
N PHE A 48 5.31 -3.42 -2.08
CA PHE A 48 6.25 -4.26 -1.34
C PHE A 48 5.64 -4.89 -0.09
N LEU A 49 4.44 -4.47 0.28
CA LEU A 49 3.77 -4.95 1.48
C LEU A 49 2.97 -6.23 1.20
N GLU A 50 2.93 -7.12 2.18
CA GLU A 50 2.07 -8.30 2.18
C GLU A 50 0.60 -7.95 2.43
N TRP A 51 -0.28 -8.93 2.22
CA TRP A 51 -1.72 -8.74 2.38
C TRP A 51 -2.17 -8.27 3.76
N THR A 52 -1.57 -8.83 4.80
CA THR A 52 -1.83 -8.50 6.20
C THR A 52 -1.48 -7.03 6.47
N GLU A 53 -0.37 -6.57 5.92
CA GLU A 53 0.10 -5.20 6.02
C GLU A 53 -0.80 -4.24 5.23
N ILE A 54 -1.19 -4.59 4.00
CA ILE A 54 -2.14 -3.81 3.19
C ILE A 54 -3.47 -3.62 3.92
N LYS A 55 -4.00 -4.69 4.55
CA LYS A 55 -5.20 -4.58 5.38
C LYS A 55 -5.00 -3.55 6.49
N ASN A 56 -3.94 -3.66 7.27
CA ASN A 56 -3.69 -2.77 8.41
C ASN A 56 -3.50 -1.32 7.93
N ILE A 57 -2.72 -1.10 6.88
CA ILE A 57 -2.47 0.24 6.33
C ILE A 57 -3.73 0.87 5.74
N SER A 58 -4.63 0.08 5.16
CA SER A 58 -5.90 0.60 4.63
C SER A 58 -6.86 1.08 5.71
N GLN A 59 -6.63 0.70 6.97
CA GLN A 59 -7.45 1.09 8.12
C GLN A 59 -6.90 2.33 8.85
N THR A 60 -5.65 2.76 8.58
CA THR A 60 -5.03 3.89 9.29
C THR A 60 -5.57 5.24 8.83
N CYS A 61 -5.79 5.44 7.54
CA CYS A 61 -6.32 6.71 7.02
C CYS A 61 -7.13 6.55 5.72
N LYS A 62 -8.03 7.51 5.48
CA LYS A 62 -8.92 7.52 4.31
C LYS A 62 -8.17 7.54 2.98
N ARG A 63 -7.05 8.27 2.89
CA ARG A 63 -6.25 8.37 1.67
C ARG A 63 -5.62 7.02 1.29
N LEU A 64 -5.03 6.32 2.26
CA LEU A 64 -4.45 4.99 2.05
C LEU A 64 -5.54 3.96 1.75
N GLN A 65 -6.70 4.06 2.40
CA GLN A 65 -7.87 3.23 2.08
C GLN A 65 -8.28 3.37 0.60
N GLN A 66 -8.40 4.62 0.11
CA GLN A 66 -8.75 4.90 -1.28
C GLN A 66 -7.71 4.35 -2.26
N LEU A 67 -6.42 4.54 -1.97
CA LEU A 67 -5.34 3.99 -2.79
C LEU A 67 -5.35 2.47 -2.86
N CYS A 68 -5.53 1.77 -1.72
CA CYS A 68 -5.65 0.31 -1.69
C CYS A 68 -6.92 -0.18 -2.43
N CYS A 69 -7.96 0.66 -2.48
CA CYS A 69 -9.18 0.39 -3.23
C CYS A 69 -9.13 0.84 -4.70
N SER A 70 -8.02 1.42 -5.18
CA SER A 70 -7.90 1.93 -6.55
C SER A 70 -7.49 0.83 -7.54
N GLU A 71 -7.95 0.89 -8.79
CA GLU A 71 -7.56 -0.10 -9.82
C GLU A 71 -6.06 -0.08 -10.12
N VAL A 72 -5.46 1.11 -10.14
CA VAL A 72 -4.04 1.32 -10.42
C VAL A 72 -3.14 0.53 -9.44
N PHE A 73 -3.54 0.42 -8.17
CA PHE A 73 -2.82 -0.40 -7.18
C PHE A 73 -2.79 -1.87 -7.57
N TRP A 74 -3.96 -2.41 -7.95
CA TRP A 74 -4.13 -3.81 -8.29
C TRP A 74 -3.46 -4.17 -9.60
N GLU A 75 -3.53 -3.31 -10.60
CA GLU A 75 -2.85 -3.51 -11.88
C GLU A 75 -1.34 -3.62 -11.70
N ARG A 76 -0.73 -2.70 -10.93
CA ARG A 76 0.70 -2.75 -10.61
C ARG A 76 1.09 -3.99 -9.79
N GLY A 77 0.29 -4.34 -8.78
CA GLY A 77 0.53 -5.53 -7.97
C GLY A 77 0.38 -6.85 -8.74
N THR A 78 -0.55 -6.90 -9.71
CA THR A 78 -0.78 -8.07 -10.57
C THR A 78 0.34 -8.30 -11.57
N ALA A 79 0.90 -7.23 -12.13
CA ALA A 79 1.98 -7.33 -13.11
C ALA A 79 3.27 -7.93 -12.52
N GLY A 80 3.49 -7.77 -11.21
CA GLY A 80 4.69 -8.24 -10.51
C GLY A 80 4.62 -9.63 -9.86
N ALA A 81 3.47 -10.33 -9.92
CA ALA A 81 3.27 -11.67 -9.33
C ALA A 81 3.52 -11.81 -7.79
N ARG A 82 3.67 -10.72 -7.03
CA ARG A 82 4.12 -10.76 -5.63
C ARG A 82 3.08 -11.28 -4.62
N TYR A 83 1.80 -11.07 -4.91
CA TYR A 83 0.72 -11.38 -3.97
C TYR A 83 0.19 -12.82 -4.03
N GLY A 84 0.81 -13.71 -4.82
CA GLY A 84 0.30 -15.05 -5.09
C GLY A 84 0.74 -16.17 -4.14
N GLN A 85 1.28 -15.83 -2.97
CA GLN A 85 1.88 -16.79 -2.04
C GLN A 85 1.30 -16.80 -0.61
N SER A 86 0.64 -15.74 -0.14
CA SER A 86 0.17 -15.68 1.26
C SER A 86 -1.28 -16.12 1.41
N GLU A 87 -1.54 -16.94 2.44
CA GLU A 87 -2.88 -17.34 2.91
C GLU A 87 -3.61 -16.10 3.45
N VAL A 88 -4.71 -15.71 2.81
CA VAL A 88 -5.39 -14.44 3.14
C VAL A 88 -6.53 -14.68 4.12
N THR A 89 -6.34 -14.23 5.36
CA THR A 89 -7.43 -14.11 6.35
C THR A 89 -8.30 -12.89 6.02
N MET A 90 -9.57 -13.13 5.68
CA MET A 90 -10.51 -12.10 5.19
C MET A 90 -11.18 -11.26 6.28
N GLU A 91 -10.93 -11.57 7.55
CA GLU A 91 -11.56 -10.92 8.70
C GLU A 91 -11.19 -9.43 8.77
N GLY A 92 -12.15 -8.54 9.00
CA GLY A 92 -11.89 -7.10 9.15
C GLY A 92 -11.46 -6.34 7.88
N VAL A 93 -11.42 -6.98 6.71
CA VAL A 93 -11.15 -6.31 5.42
C VAL A 93 -12.43 -5.65 4.88
N SER A 94 -12.34 -4.44 4.35
CA SER A 94 -13.49 -3.77 3.70
C SER A 94 -14.05 -4.59 2.53
N ARG A 95 -15.38 -4.58 2.33
CA ARG A 95 -16.06 -5.30 1.22
C ARG A 95 -15.47 -4.98 -0.16
N SER A 96 -15.03 -3.74 -0.38
CA SER A 96 -14.40 -3.32 -1.65
C SER A 96 -13.05 -4.02 -1.86
N LEU A 97 -12.23 -4.10 -0.81
CA LEU A 97 -10.94 -4.79 -0.81
C LEU A 97 -11.12 -6.31 -0.94
N GLN A 98 -12.09 -6.89 -0.21
CA GLN A 98 -12.42 -8.32 -0.32
C GLN A 98 -12.77 -8.72 -1.76
N ARG A 99 -13.66 -7.96 -2.43
CA ARG A 99 -14.04 -8.22 -3.83
C ARG A 99 -12.83 -8.21 -4.76
N ARG A 100 -11.96 -7.20 -4.61
CA ARG A 100 -10.76 -7.05 -5.45
C ARG A 100 -9.77 -8.20 -5.22
N LEU A 101 -9.61 -8.62 -3.96
CA LEU A 101 -8.75 -9.76 -3.61
C LEU A 101 -9.26 -11.08 -4.19
N VAL A 102 -10.59 -11.30 -4.21
CA VAL A 102 -11.21 -12.46 -4.86
C VAL A 102 -10.97 -12.46 -6.38
N VAL A 103 -11.19 -11.31 -7.05
CA VAL A 103 -10.94 -11.18 -8.49
C VAL A 103 -9.48 -11.45 -8.82
N PHE A 104 -8.57 -10.90 -8.01
CA PHE A 104 -7.14 -11.11 -8.13
C PHE A 104 -6.74 -12.58 -8.05
N HIS A 105 -7.18 -13.27 -6.99
CA HIS A 105 -6.84 -14.68 -6.78
C HIS A 105 -7.40 -15.57 -7.91
N ARG A 106 -8.63 -15.32 -8.35
CA ARG A 106 -9.22 -16.03 -9.51
C ARG A 106 -8.38 -15.84 -10.77
N ARG A 107 -7.97 -14.61 -11.08
CA ARG A 107 -7.14 -14.31 -12.26
C ARG A 107 -5.79 -15.02 -12.19
N GLN A 108 -5.17 -15.08 -11.01
CA GLN A 108 -3.92 -15.82 -10.82
C GLN A 108 -4.06 -17.33 -11.03
N VAL A 109 -5.08 -17.95 -10.41
CA VAL A 109 -5.35 -19.39 -10.57
C VAL A 109 -5.59 -19.73 -12.04
N LEU A 110 -6.43 -18.95 -12.73
CA LEU A 110 -6.70 -19.13 -14.15
C LEU A 110 -5.43 -19.01 -15.01
N SER A 111 -4.56 -18.05 -14.70
CA SER A 111 -3.30 -17.86 -15.42
C SER A 111 -2.37 -19.08 -15.27
N ARG A 112 -2.29 -19.67 -14.06
CA ARG A 112 -1.52 -20.90 -13.81
C ARG A 112 -2.09 -22.08 -14.59
N LEU A 113 -3.41 -22.25 -14.61
CA LEU A 113 -4.07 -23.31 -15.38
C LEU A 113 -3.82 -23.16 -16.88
N ALA A 114 -3.89 -21.95 -17.42
CA ALA A 114 -3.61 -21.67 -18.82
C ALA A 114 -2.16 -22.03 -19.20
N GLN A 115 -1.19 -21.70 -18.34
CA GLN A 115 0.22 -22.09 -18.54
C GLN A 115 0.41 -23.61 -18.55
N GLN A 116 -0.23 -24.33 -17.63
CA GLN A 116 -0.17 -25.79 -17.59
C GLN A 116 -0.76 -26.44 -18.84
N GLN A 117 -1.89 -25.94 -19.34
CA GLN A 117 -2.53 -26.43 -20.56
C GLN A 117 -1.65 -26.16 -21.80
N HIS A 118 -1.03 -24.98 -21.86
CA HIS A 118 -0.10 -24.64 -22.94
C HIS A 118 1.15 -25.54 -22.93
N SER A 119 1.70 -25.83 -21.74
CA SER A 119 2.81 -26.78 -21.57
C SER A 119 2.42 -28.20 -22.00
N LYS A 120 1.24 -28.71 -21.57
CA LYS A 120 0.73 -30.02 -22.00
C LYS A 120 0.52 -30.11 -23.52
N ARG A 121 -0.08 -29.09 -24.14
CA ARG A 121 -0.27 -29.03 -25.60
C ARG A 121 1.07 -29.06 -26.35
N LYS A 122 2.06 -28.28 -25.90
CA LYS A 122 3.41 -28.32 -26.50
C LYS A 122 4.03 -29.70 -26.37
N ASN A 123 4.00 -30.31 -25.19
CA ASN A 123 4.54 -31.67 -25.02
C ASN A 123 3.83 -32.70 -25.89
N SER A 124 2.50 -32.66 -26.02
CA SER A 124 1.78 -33.56 -26.94
C SER A 124 2.12 -33.34 -28.42
N ILE A 125 2.50 -32.12 -28.83
CA ILE A 125 2.91 -31.83 -30.22
C ILE A 125 4.30 -32.41 -30.52
N TRP A 126 5.21 -32.51 -29.54
CA TRP A 126 6.54 -33.10 -29.72
C TRP A 126 6.57 -34.63 -29.66
N HIS A 127 5.43 -35.28 -29.36
CA HIS A 127 5.28 -36.73 -29.28
C HIS A 127 4.48 -37.34 -30.44
N LEU A 128 4.21 -36.55 -31.50
CA LEU A 128 3.64 -36.96 -32.80
C LEU A 128 4.74 -36.88 -33.87
#